data_AF-A0AAV8XX75-F1
#
_entry.id   AF-A0AAV8XX75-F1
#
_cell.length_a   1.000
_cell.length_b   1.000
_cell.length_c   1.000
_cell.angle_alpha   90.00
_cell.angle_beta   90.00
_cell.angle_gamma   90.00
#
_symmetry.space_group_name_H-M   'P 1'
#
loop_
_entity.id
_entity.type
_entity.pdbx_description
1 polymer ?
#
loop_
_entity_poly.entity_id
_entity_poly.type
_entity_poly.pdbx_seq_one_letter_code
_entity_poly.pdbx_strand_id
1 'polypeptide(L)'
;MIGYGDMARTQCEVVRLFRETHPDLPPLNQGTISKIEAQNREMGHVRKVPSKRQAVVDDDTKLNLLLALEENTITPARQLARDNLQKRECIRRNVTNAIRE
;
A
#
# COMPACT_ATOMS: atom_id res chain seq x y z
N MET A 1 -19.47 36.11 -2.82
CA MET A 1 -19.69 35.07 -3.86
C MET A 1 -18.71 33.94 -3.61
N ILE A 2 -19.21 32.77 -3.17
CA ILE A 2 -18.43 31.53 -3.05
C ILE A 2 -18.48 30.88 -4.43
N GLY A 3 -17.44 31.09 -5.22
CA GLY A 3 -17.33 30.55 -6.57
C GLY A 3 -17.12 29.04 -6.53
N TYR A 4 -18.19 28.28 -6.74
CA TYR A 4 -18.13 26.90 -7.21
C TYR A 4 -17.96 26.95 -8.74
N GLY A 5 -16.72 26.81 -9.21
CA GLY A 5 -16.40 26.75 -10.65
C GLY A 5 -14.98 27.26 -10.92
N ASP A 6 -14.13 26.38 -11.44
CA ASP A 6 -12.79 26.67 -11.98
C ASP A 6 -11.67 27.17 -11.04
N MET A 7 -11.65 26.75 -9.77
CA MET A 7 -10.53 27.08 -8.87
C MET A 7 -9.62 25.88 -8.63
N ALA A 8 -8.55 25.79 -9.41
CA ALA A 8 -7.36 25.04 -9.00
C ALA A 8 -6.90 25.61 -7.64
N ARG A 9 -7.18 24.88 -6.55
CA ARG A 9 -6.77 25.28 -5.21
C ARG A 9 -5.26 25.43 -5.16
N THR A 10 -4.79 26.53 -4.58
CA THR A 10 -3.35 26.72 -4.40
C THR A 10 -2.79 25.71 -3.40
N GLN A 11 -1.49 25.41 -3.48
CA GLN A 11 -0.83 24.47 -2.55
C GLN A 11 -1.11 24.84 -1.07
N CYS A 12 -1.13 26.13 -0.73
CA CYS A 12 -1.43 26.62 0.61
C CYS A 12 -2.84 26.23 1.08
N GLU A 13 -3.84 26.33 0.20
CA GLU A 13 -5.24 26.00 0.52
C GLU A 13 -5.44 24.49 0.67
N VAL A 14 -4.81 23.68 -0.19
CA VAL A 14 -4.88 22.23 -0.09
C VAL A 14 -4.22 21.75 1.21
N VAL A 15 -3.09 22.34 1.60
CA VAL A 15 -2.42 22.02 2.86
C VAL A 15 -3.27 22.43 4.06
N ARG A 16 -3.92 23.60 4.01
CA ARG A 16 -4.81 24.03 5.09
C ARG A 16 -5.97 23.04 5.27
N LEU A 17 -6.63 22.66 4.18
CA LEU A 17 -7.73 21.69 4.19
C LEU A 17 -7.27 20.31 4.71
N PHE A 18 -6.08 19.89 4.31
CA PHE A 18 -5.50 18.62 4.76
C PHE A 18 -5.10 18.64 6.24
N ARG A 19 -4.62 19.78 6.76
CA ARG A 19 -4.34 19.95 8.20
C ARG A 19 -5.59 20.06 9.05
N GLU A 20 -6.65 20.71 8.55
CA GLU A 20 -7.96 20.76 9.23
C GLU A 20 -8.53 19.35 9.46
N THR A 21 -8.33 18.45 8.49
CA THR A 21 -8.77 17.04 8.57
C THR A 21 -7.80 16.13 9.33
N HIS A 22 -6.53 16.53 9.47
CA HIS A 22 -5.48 15.75 10.12
C HIS A 22 -4.54 16.64 10.95
N PRO A 23 -4.99 17.15 12.12
CA PRO A 23 -4.23 18.12 12.92
C PRO A 23 -2.96 17.54 13.55
N ASP A 24 -2.93 16.23 13.82
CA ASP A 24 -1.82 15.57 14.54
C ASP A 24 -0.65 15.16 13.63
N LEU A 25 -0.67 15.54 12.35
CA LEU A 25 0.40 15.17 11.42
C LEU A 25 1.66 16.04 11.63
N PRO A 26 2.86 15.45 11.48
CA PRO A 26 4.10 16.23 11.49
C PRO A 26 4.12 17.23 10.34
N PRO A 27 5.00 18.25 10.41
CA PRO A 27 5.16 19.22 9.34
C PRO A 27 5.36 18.54 7.98
N LEU A 28 4.51 18.89 7.03
CA LEU A 28 4.57 18.36 5.67
C LEU A 28 5.75 18.99 4.92
N ASN A 29 6.55 18.16 4.27
CA ASN A 29 7.58 18.61 3.34
C ASN A 29 6.94 19.04 2.00
N GLN A 30 7.61 19.92 1.25
CA GLN A 30 7.14 20.46 -0.03
C GLN A 30 6.80 19.35 -1.06
N GLY A 31 7.60 18.28 -1.12
CA GLY A 31 7.30 17.15 -1.99
C GLY A 31 6.01 16.39 -1.60
N THR A 32 5.66 16.38 -0.31
CA THR A 32 4.40 15.81 0.18
C THR A 32 3.23 16.73 -0.17
N ILE A 33 3.43 18.05 -0.07
CA ILE A 33 2.44 19.06 -0.42
C ILE A 33 2.07 18.96 -1.90
N SER A 34 3.06 18.87 -2.81
CA SER A 34 2.80 18.73 -4.25
C SER A 34 2.07 17.42 -4.60
N LYS A 35 2.33 16.32 -3.86
CA LYS A 35 1.60 15.06 -4.04
C LYS A 35 0.14 15.15 -3.59
N ILE A 36 -0.10 15.81 -2.46
CA ILE A 36 -1.45 16.07 -1.93
C ILE A 36 -2.22 16.98 -2.89
N GLU A 37 -1.59 18.00 -3.44
CA GLU A 37 -2.17 18.89 -4.47
C GLU A 37 -2.53 18.11 -5.74
N ALA A 38 -1.60 17.31 -6.27
CA ALA A 38 -1.84 16.48 -7.45
C ALA A 38 -3.02 15.51 -7.21
N GLN A 39 -3.06 14.86 -6.05
CA GLN A 39 -4.17 13.98 -5.66
C GLN A 39 -5.50 14.74 -5.58
N ASN A 40 -5.50 15.95 -5.01
CA ASN A 40 -6.70 16.78 -4.95
C ASN A 40 -7.17 17.21 -6.35
N ARG A 41 -6.24 17.49 -7.27
CA ARG A 41 -6.56 17.88 -8.65
C ARG A 41 -7.14 16.70 -9.45
N GLU A 42 -6.61 15.51 -9.25
CA GLU A 42 -7.07 14.30 -9.94
C GLU A 42 -8.40 13.77 -9.40
N MET A 43 -8.56 13.74 -8.07
CA MET A 43 -9.71 13.08 -7.41
C MET A 43 -10.75 14.06 -6.86
N GLY A 44 -10.47 15.37 -6.84
CA GLY A 44 -11.33 16.39 -6.23
C GLY A 44 -11.33 16.40 -4.69
N HIS A 45 -10.59 15.50 -4.05
CA HIS A 45 -10.49 15.38 -2.59
C HIS A 45 -9.14 14.79 -2.17
N VAL A 46 -8.74 15.01 -0.91
CA VAL A 46 -7.53 14.43 -0.33
C VAL A 46 -7.90 13.39 0.71
N ARG A 47 -7.34 12.19 0.59
CA ARG A 47 -7.48 11.13 1.60
C ARG A 47 -6.10 10.65 2.02
N LYS A 48 -5.87 10.55 3.33
CA LYS A 48 -4.68 9.88 3.87
C LYS A 48 -4.69 8.41 3.46
N VAL A 49 -3.75 8.02 2.62
CA VAL A 49 -3.53 6.60 2.29
C VAL A 49 -2.88 5.95 3.51
N PRO A 50 -3.46 4.88 4.08
CA PRO A 50 -2.81 4.16 5.16
C PRO A 50 -1.46 3.63 4.67
N SER A 51 -0.40 3.86 5.47
CA SER A 51 0.90 3.24 5.19
C SER A 51 0.69 1.73 5.10
N LYS A 52 1.05 1.12 3.97
CA LYS A 52 1.03 -0.33 3.83
C LYS A 52 1.99 -0.89 4.88
N ARG A 53 1.44 -1.52 5.92
CA ARG A 53 2.26 -2.26 6.89
C ARG A 53 3.05 -3.29 6.10
N GLN A 54 4.37 -3.31 6.29
CA GLN A 54 5.18 -4.40 5.74
C GLN A 54 4.67 -5.69 6.37
N ALA A 55 4.29 -6.65 5.52
CA ALA A 55 3.92 -7.97 6.01
C ALA A 55 5.18 -8.59 6.62
N VAL A 56 5.12 -8.92 7.91
CA VAL A 56 6.17 -9.68 8.57
C VAL A 56 6.16 -11.07 7.94
N VAL A 57 7.27 -11.42 7.29
CA VAL A 57 7.44 -12.76 6.72
C VAL A 57 7.91 -13.67 7.85
N ASP A 58 7.13 -14.72 8.09
CA ASP A 58 7.42 -15.75 9.08
C ASP A 58 8.67 -16.56 8.73
N ASP A 59 9.37 -17.10 9.72
CA ASP A 59 10.69 -17.74 9.53
C ASP A 59 10.59 -19.03 8.71
N ASP A 60 9.50 -19.79 8.84
CA ASP A 60 9.23 -20.96 7.99
C ASP A 60 9.10 -20.58 6.52
N THR A 61 8.51 -19.41 6.24
CA THR A 61 8.42 -18.89 4.86
C THR A 61 9.79 -18.54 4.30
N LYS A 62 10.68 -18.00 5.12
CA LYS A 62 12.05 -17.67 4.70
C LYS A 62 12.82 -18.95 4.41
N LEU A 63 12.70 -19.95 5.28
CA LEU A 63 13.37 -21.24 5.11
C LEU A 63 12.91 -21.95 3.83
N ASN A 64 11.61 -22.04 3.60
CA ASN A 64 11.07 -22.65 2.37
C ASN A 64 11.52 -21.91 1.10
N LEU A 65 11.69 -20.59 1.16
CA LEU A 65 12.21 -19.80 0.05
C LEU A 65 13.69 -20.05 -0.21
N LEU A 66 14.48 -20.19 0.85
CA LEU A 66 15.92 -20.50 0.76
C LEU A 66 16.15 -21.91 0.19
N LEU A 67 15.39 -22.89 0.65
CA LEU A 67 15.42 -24.25 0.09
C LEU A 67 15.04 -24.25 -1.39
N ALA A 68 13.96 -23.54 -1.77
CA ALA A 68 13.55 -23.45 -3.17
C ALA A 68 14.58 -22.74 -4.07
N LEU A 69 15.37 -21.80 -3.51
CA LEU A 69 16.46 -21.13 -4.21
C LEU A 69 17.68 -22.04 -4.41
N GLU A 70 17.99 -22.86 -3.41
CA GLU A 70 19.05 -23.87 -3.50
C GLU A 70 18.70 -24.96 -4.52
N GLU A 71 17.46 -25.44 -4.49
CA GLU A 71 16.95 -26.46 -5.42
C GLU A 71 16.85 -25.95 -6.87
N ASN A 72 16.58 -24.65 -7.07
CA ASN A 72 16.40 -24.05 -8.39
C ASN A 72 17.14 -22.70 -8.51
N THR A 73 18.45 -22.78 -8.77
CA THR A 73 19.32 -21.60 -8.93
C THR A 73 19.05 -20.76 -10.18
N ILE A 74 18.33 -21.32 -11.15
CA ILE A 74 18.01 -20.65 -12.43
C ILE A 74 16.81 -19.72 -12.26
N THR A 75 15.89 -20.04 -11.35
CA THR A 75 14.64 -19.29 -11.20
C THR A 75 14.87 -18.06 -10.35
N PRO A 76 14.45 -16.86 -10.78
CA PRO A 76 14.66 -15.66 -9.98
C PRO A 76 13.88 -15.75 -8.67
N ALA A 77 14.50 -15.34 -7.56
CA ALA A 77 13.93 -15.38 -6.21
C ALA A 77 12.52 -14.77 -6.12
N ARG A 78 12.25 -13.72 -6.92
CA ARG A 78 10.94 -13.07 -6.98
C ARG A 78 9.83 -13.99 -7.50
N GLN A 79 10.15 -14.87 -8.45
CA GLN A 79 9.19 -15.83 -8.99
C GLN A 79 8.92 -16.93 -7.96
N LEU A 80 9.97 -17.48 -7.34
CA LEU A 80 9.84 -18.47 -6.28
C LEU A 80 9.03 -17.96 -5.08
N ALA A 81 9.18 -16.69 -4.71
CA ALA A 81 8.41 -16.08 -3.63
C ALA A 81 6.92 -15.99 -3.97
N ARG A 82 6.58 -15.68 -5.23
CA ARG A 82 5.18 -15.65 -5.69
C ARG A 82 4.56 -17.03 -5.66
N ASP A 83 5.27 -18.03 -6.16
CA ASP A 83 4.76 -19.39 -6.25
C ASP A 83 4.55 -20.00 -4.85
N ASN A 84 5.45 -19.74 -3.91
CA ASN A 84 5.30 -20.16 -2.51
C ASN A 84 4.10 -19.50 -1.81
N LEU A 85 3.86 -18.21 -2.04
CA LEU A 85 2.69 -17.51 -1.49
C LEU A 85 1.38 -18.08 -2.06
N GLN A 86 1.33 -18.36 -3.37
CA GLN A 86 0.18 -18.96 -4.03
C GLN A 86 -0.11 -20.38 -3.53
N LYS A 87 0.92 -21.20 -3.32
CA LYS A 87 0.77 -22.55 -2.75
C LYS A 87 0.16 -22.50 -1.35
N ARG A 88 0.65 -21.61 -0.46
CA ARG A 88 0.08 -21.45 0.90
C ARG A 88 -1.37 -20.97 0.87
N GLU A 89 -1.71 -20.02 0.00
CA GLU A 89 -3.08 -19.56 -0.21
C GLU A 89 -4.02 -20.70 -0.63
N CYS A 90 -3.58 -21.54 -1.58
CA CYS A 90 -4.33 -22.70 -2.05
C CYS A 90 -4.57 -23.71 -0.93
N ILE A 91 -3.52 -24.08 -0.19
CA ILE A 91 -3.61 -25.00 0.95
C ILE A 91 -4.56 -24.45 2.01
N ARG A 92 -4.43 -23.17 2.37
CA ARG A 92 -5.31 -22.54 3.38
C ARG A 92 -6.78 -22.62 2.97
N ARG A 93 -7.11 -22.35 1.71
CA ARG A 93 -8.49 -22.45 1.21
C ARG A 93 -9.02 -23.88 1.27
N ASN A 94 -8.21 -24.86 0.84
CA ASN A 94 -8.61 -26.27 0.86
C ASN A 94 -8.86 -26.79 2.29
N VAL A 95 -8.00 -26.44 3.24
CA VAL A 95 -8.19 -26.81 4.66
C VAL A 95 -9.44 -26.14 5.23
N THR A 96 -9.68 -24.85 4.91
CA THR A 96 -10.87 -24.13 5.39
C THR A 96 -12.16 -24.73 4.84
N ASN A 97 -12.15 -25.20 3.59
CA ASN A 97 -13.29 -25.86 2.97
C ASN A 97 -13.53 -27.25 3.58
N ALA A 98 -12.47 -28.02 3.83
CA ALA A 98 -12.57 -29.35 4.44
C ALA A 98 -13.06 -29.34 5.91
N ILE A 99 -12.94 -28.22 6.62
CA ILE A 99 -13.48 -28.06 7.98
C ILE A 99 -14.97 -27.66 7.97
N ARG A 100 -15.48 -27.17 6.84
CA ARG A 100 -16.87 -26.71 6.68
C ARG A 100 -17.83 -27.77 6.15
N GLU A 101 -17.31 -28.87 5.61
CA GLU A 101 -18.06 -30.08 5.22
C GLU A 101 -18.16 -31.06 6.40
#